data_AF-A0A7V5YTH5-F1
#
_entry.id   AF-A0A7V5YTH5-F1
#
_cell.length_a   1.000
_cell.length_b   1.000
_cell.length_c   1.000
_cell.angle_alpha   90.00
_cell.angle_beta   90.00
_cell.angle_gamma   90.00
#
_symmetry.space_group_name_H-M   'P 1'
#
loop_
_entity.id
_entity.type
_entity.pdbx_description
1 polymer ?
#
loop_
_entity_poly.entity_id
_entity_poly.type
_entity_poly.pdbx_seq_one_letter_code
_entity_poly.pdbx_strand_id
1 'polypeptide(L)'
;MAGLLEAFYPESAFGGFTDIDGTIAFYTRVRALCHPDSVVVDFGCGPGDWVRTLLPIKRQLRWLRGSVSRVIGLDVDPAAGQNPSIDDFRLVQDGRPWPLEASSVDLIL
;
A
#
# COMPACT_ATOMS: atom_id res chain seq x y z
N MET A 1 14.06 -29.78 -1.62
CA MET A 1 14.69 -29.10 -0.47
C MET A 1 13.75 -27.99 -0.07
N ALA A 2 13.27 -27.96 1.18
CA ALA A 2 12.46 -26.86 1.66
C ALA A 2 13.28 -25.56 1.60
N GLY A 3 12.67 -24.45 1.19
CA GLY A 3 13.33 -23.15 1.21
C GLY A 3 13.72 -22.73 2.62
N LEU A 4 14.68 -21.80 2.78
CA LEU A 4 15.07 -21.30 4.10
C LEU A 4 13.87 -20.77 4.91
N LEU A 5 12.89 -20.16 4.23
CA LEU A 5 11.66 -19.69 4.85
C LEU A 5 10.82 -20.84 5.40
N GLU A 6 10.59 -21.89 4.60
CA GLU A 6 9.78 -23.06 4.97
C GLU A 6 10.37 -23.87 6.12
N ALA A 7 11.70 -23.80 6.31
CA ALA A 7 12.36 -24.46 7.44
C ALA A 7 11.98 -23.84 8.80
N PHE A 8 11.71 -22.53 8.83
CA PHE A 8 11.31 -21.80 10.05
C PHE A 8 9.82 -21.53 10.12
N TYR A 9 9.15 -21.47 8.96
CA TYR A 9 7.73 -21.18 8.79
C TYR A 9 7.10 -22.18 7.82
N PRO A 10 6.84 -23.44 8.27
CA PRO A 10 6.32 -24.49 7.41
C PRO A 10 5.00 -24.13 6.73
N GLU A 11 4.20 -23.24 7.33
CA GLU A 11 2.94 -22.75 6.78
C GLU A 11 3.13 -21.96 5.48
N SER A 12 4.32 -21.37 5.26
CA SER A 12 4.63 -20.65 4.03
C SER A 12 4.60 -21.54 2.79
N ALA A 13 4.68 -22.87 2.93
CA ALA A 13 4.52 -23.81 1.82
C ALA A 13 3.12 -23.81 1.19
N PHE A 14 2.09 -23.35 1.90
CA PHE A 14 0.70 -23.38 1.44
C PHE A 14 0.23 -22.06 0.79
N GLY A 15 0.93 -20.95 1.04
CA GLY A 15 0.51 -19.62 0.58
C GLY A 15 1.65 -18.64 0.23
N GLY A 16 2.91 -19.01 0.49
CA GLY A 16 4.09 -18.19 0.23
C GLY A 16 4.34 -17.06 1.25
N PHE A 17 3.59 -16.99 2.34
CA PHE A 17 3.77 -16.01 3.40
C PHE A 17 3.67 -16.67 4.78
N THR A 18 4.18 -15.98 5.80
CA THR A 18 4.22 -16.48 7.18
C THR A 18 3.09 -15.90 8.00
N ASP A 19 2.79 -16.50 9.14
CA ASP A 19 1.82 -15.97 10.11
C ASP A 19 2.22 -14.60 10.70
N ILE A 20 3.53 -14.31 10.75
CA ILE A 20 4.10 -13.03 11.16
C ILE A 20 4.31 -12.04 10.00
N ASP A 21 3.78 -12.32 8.81
CA ASP A 21 3.99 -11.43 7.65
C ASP A 21 3.34 -10.06 7.87
N GLY A 22 4.18 -9.06 8.12
CA GLY A 22 3.74 -7.70 8.41
C GLY A 22 2.92 -7.06 7.29
N THR A 23 3.17 -7.41 6.01
CA THR A 23 2.39 -6.88 4.89
C THR A 23 0.96 -7.41 4.93
N ILE A 24 0.80 -8.72 5.17
CA ILE A 24 -0.52 -9.34 5.31
C ILE A 24 -1.25 -8.76 6.53
N ALA A 25 -0.59 -8.73 7.69
CA ALA A 25 -1.19 -8.26 8.93
C ALA A 25 -1.61 -6.79 8.86
N PHE A 26 -0.77 -5.93 8.27
CA PHE A 26 -1.05 -4.50 8.12
C PHE A 26 -2.19 -4.25 7.14
N TYR A 27 -2.08 -4.73 5.89
CA TYR A 27 -3.09 -4.42 4.87
C TYR A 27 -4.44 -5.10 5.11
N THR A 28 -4.49 -6.17 5.90
CA THR A 28 -5.77 -6.71 6.39
C THR A 28 -6.49 -5.70 7.27
N ARG A 29 -5.78 -5.02 8.18
CA ARG A 29 -6.36 -3.98 9.06
C ARG A 29 -6.75 -2.74 8.28
N VAL A 30 -5.89 -2.30 7.36
CA VAL A 30 -6.21 -1.20 6.43
C VAL A 30 -7.52 -1.47 5.71
N ARG A 31 -7.66 -2.67 5.10
CA ARG A 31 -8.89 -3.05 4.40
C ARG A 31 -10.10 -3.14 5.31
N ALA A 32 -9.94 -3.51 6.58
CA ALA A 32 -11.04 -3.54 7.54
C ALA A 32 -11.51 -2.13 7.95
N LEU A 33 -10.65 -1.11 7.82
CA LEU A 33 -10.98 0.29 8.13
C LEU A 33 -11.52 1.05 6.91
N CYS A 34 -11.10 0.68 5.70
CA CYS A 34 -11.56 1.33 4.47
C CYS A 34 -13.02 1.00 4.13
N HIS A 35 -13.74 2.02 3.65
CA HIS A 35 -15.03 1.89 2.99
C HIS A 35 -14.93 2.25 1.51
N PRO A 36 -15.91 1.84 0.67
CA PRO A 36 -15.95 2.25 -0.73
C PRO A 36 -15.93 3.76 -0.95
N ASP A 37 -16.43 4.54 0.02
CA ASP A 37 -16.46 6.00 -0.06
C ASP A 37 -15.19 6.67 0.48
N SER A 38 -14.24 5.90 1.03
CA SER A 38 -13.03 6.45 1.67
C SER A 38 -12.08 7.13 0.69
N VAL A 39 -11.49 8.24 1.11
CA VAL A 39 -10.31 8.86 0.52
C VAL A 39 -9.09 8.44 1.34
N VAL A 40 -8.20 7.67 0.71
CA VAL A 40 -7.01 7.11 1.36
C VAL A 40 -5.74 7.77 0.82
N VAL A 41 -4.78 8.03 1.70
CA VAL A 41 -3.43 8.49 1.34
C VAL A 41 -2.43 7.34 1.50
N ASP A 42 -1.65 7.05 0.46
CA ASP A 42 -0.41 6.25 0.53
C ASP A 42 0.76 7.24 0.69
N PHE A 43 1.26 7.42 1.91
CA PHE A 43 2.33 8.37 2.22
C PHE A 43 3.70 7.71 2.05
N GLY A 44 4.56 8.30 1.22
CA GLY A 44 5.75 7.60 0.73
C GLY A 44 5.39 6.51 -0.27
N CYS A 45 4.45 6.80 -1.19
CA CYS A 45 3.89 5.80 -2.09
C CYS A 45 4.93 5.17 -3.03
N GLY A 46 6.05 5.87 -3.29
CA GLY A 46 7.09 5.46 -4.24
C GLY A 46 6.54 5.20 -5.65
N PRO A 47 7.37 4.67 -6.57
CA PRO A 47 6.97 4.41 -7.97
C PRO A 47 6.10 3.16 -8.14
N GLY A 48 5.74 2.46 -7.06
CA GLY A 48 4.87 1.28 -7.13
C GLY A 48 5.55 -0.04 -7.51
N ASP A 49 6.84 -0.22 -7.24
CA ASP A 49 7.60 -1.43 -7.61
C ASP A 49 6.98 -2.74 -7.09
N TRP A 50 6.37 -2.67 -5.91
CA TRP A 50 5.66 -3.77 -5.25
C TRP A 50 4.57 -4.41 -6.10
N VAL A 51 4.02 -3.68 -7.08
CA VAL A 51 2.95 -4.16 -7.97
C VAL A 51 3.43 -5.35 -8.81
N ARG A 52 4.72 -5.45 -9.12
CA ARG A 52 5.26 -6.58 -9.89
C ARG A 52 6.01 -7.59 -9.03
N THR A 53 6.54 -7.15 -7.88
CA THR A 53 7.44 -7.97 -7.05
C THR A 53 6.75 -8.74 -5.94
N LEU A 54 5.57 -8.28 -5.48
CA LEU A 54 4.85 -8.97 -4.42
C LEU A 54 4.05 -10.18 -4.92
N LEU A 55 3.88 -11.14 -4.02
CA LEU A 55 2.97 -12.26 -4.19
C LEU A 55 1.55 -11.76 -4.51
N PRO A 56 0.76 -12.51 -5.31
CA PRO A 56 -0.57 -12.07 -5.74
C PRO A 56 -1.48 -11.61 -4.59
N ILE A 57 -1.51 -12.35 -3.47
CA ILE A 57 -2.35 -12.00 -2.31
C ILE A 57 -1.90 -10.71 -1.63
N LYS A 58 -0.59 -10.50 -1.45
CA LYS A 58 -0.03 -9.27 -0.87
C LYS A 58 -0.31 -8.07 -1.77
N ARG A 59 -0.14 -8.25 -3.09
CA ARG A 59 -0.47 -7.24 -4.09
C ARG A 59 -1.95 -6.89 -4.04
N GLN A 60 -2.83 -7.89 -4.03
CA GLN A 60 -4.27 -7.67 -3.96
C GLN A 60 -4.64 -6.95 -2.67
N LEU A 61 -4.08 -7.34 -1.52
CA LEU A 61 -4.35 -6.68 -0.24
C LEU A 61 -3.93 -5.21 -0.26
N ARG A 62 -2.76 -4.88 -0.82
CA ARG A 62 -2.27 -3.50 -0.93
C ARG A 62 -2.99 -2.67 -2.01
N TRP A 63 -3.59 -3.30 -3.02
CA TRP A 63 -4.25 -2.61 -4.13
C TRP A 63 -5.60 -1.97 -3.72
N LEU A 64 -5.56 -0.76 -3.17
CA LEU A 64 -6.76 -0.06 -2.71
C LEU A 64 -7.52 0.64 -3.84
N ARG A 65 -6.83 1.02 -4.91
CA ARG A 65 -7.42 1.71 -6.07
C ARG A 65 -8.57 0.92 -6.69
N GLY A 66 -9.71 1.57 -6.81
CA GLY A 66 -10.97 0.98 -7.27
C GLY A 66 -11.76 0.20 -6.20
N SER A 67 -11.21 0.00 -5.00
CA SER A 67 -11.93 -0.53 -3.83
C SER A 67 -12.35 0.55 -2.82
N VAL A 68 -11.79 1.75 -2.96
CA VAL A 68 -12.13 2.97 -2.22
C VAL A 68 -12.40 4.10 -3.22
N SER A 69 -12.94 5.22 -2.75
CA SER A 69 -13.35 6.34 -3.60
C SER A 69 -12.16 6.97 -4.32
N ARG A 70 -11.04 7.12 -3.59
CA ARG A 70 -9.81 7.66 -4.15
C ARG A 70 -8.58 7.23 -3.37
N VAL A 71 -7.50 6.93 -4.07
CA VAL A 71 -6.16 6.77 -3.49
C VAL A 71 -5.27 7.93 -3.93
N ILE A 72 -4.79 8.73 -2.97
CA ILE A 72 -3.85 9.82 -3.19
C ILE A 72 -2.44 9.34 -2.81
N GLY A 73 -1.51 9.35 -3.75
CA GLY A 73 -0.10 9.13 -3.47
C GLY A 73 0.59 10.43 -3.08
N LEU A 74 1.29 10.41 -1.95
CA LEU A 74 2.19 11.48 -1.54
C LEU A 74 3.62 10.97 -1.52
N ASP A 75 4.54 11.72 -2.11
CA ASP A 75 5.97 11.42 -2.04
C ASP A 75 6.78 12.69 -2.26
N VAL A 76 8.04 12.68 -1.82
CA VAL A 76 9.01 13.75 -2.11
C VAL A 76 9.69 13.55 -3.47
N ASP A 77 9.68 12.33 -4.00
CA ASP A 77 10.24 11.99 -5.31
C ASP A 77 9.16 12.10 -6.40
N PRO A 78 9.32 12.97 -7.42
CA PRO A 78 8.40 13.05 -8.56
C PRO A 78 8.22 11.73 -9.33
N ALA A 79 9.19 10.81 -9.28
CA ALA A 79 9.08 9.51 -9.94
C ALA A 79 7.93 8.66 -9.37
N ALA A 80 7.51 8.92 -8.13
CA ALA A 80 6.38 8.26 -7.50
C ALA A 80 5.04 8.52 -8.24
N GLY A 81 4.95 9.60 -9.03
CA GLY A 81 3.78 9.86 -9.87
C GLY A 81 3.52 8.79 -10.95
N GLN A 82 4.46 7.88 -11.20
CA GLN A 82 4.29 6.74 -12.10
C GLN A 82 3.63 5.52 -11.44
N ASN A 83 3.33 5.59 -10.14
CA ASN A 83 2.76 4.48 -9.39
C ASN A 83 1.37 4.11 -9.94
N PRO A 84 1.18 2.89 -10.46
CA PRO A 84 -0.09 2.52 -11.08
C PRO A 84 -1.21 2.25 -10.05
N SER A 85 -0.87 2.17 -8.77
CA SER A 85 -1.79 1.84 -7.68
C SER A 85 -2.49 3.05 -7.04
N ILE A 86 -2.19 4.28 -7.49
CA ILE A 86 -2.81 5.52 -7.01
C ILE A 86 -3.69 6.16 -8.10
N ASP A 87 -4.65 6.98 -7.69
CA ASP A 87 -5.53 7.76 -8.59
C ASP A 87 -5.02 9.18 -8.82
N ASP A 88 -4.35 9.76 -7.83
CA ASP A 88 -3.81 11.12 -7.85
C ASP A 88 -2.43 11.13 -7.20
N PHE A 89 -1.50 11.91 -7.74
CA PHE A 89 -0.18 12.11 -7.15
C PHE A 89 0.00 13.55 -6.75
N ARG A 90 0.49 13.79 -5.52
CA ARG A 90 0.84 15.13 -5.06
C ARG A 90 2.22 15.14 -4.44
N LEU A 91 3.07 16.00 -5.00
CA LEU A 91 4.45 16.15 -4.58
C LEU A 91 4.52 16.84 -3.22
N VAL A 92 5.22 16.23 -2.27
CA VAL A 92 5.59 16.85 -1.00
C VAL A 92 6.88 17.62 -1.22
N GLN A 93 6.83 18.93 -0.99
CA GLN A 93 7.96 19.84 -1.22
C GLN A 93 8.38 20.50 0.08
N ASP A 94 9.69 20.55 0.33
CA ASP A 94 10.23 21.29 1.47
C ASP A 94 9.88 22.79 1.39
N GLY A 95 9.57 23.39 2.54
CA GLY A 95 9.15 24.78 2.66
C GLY A 95 7.79 25.12 2.03
N ARG A 96 7.02 24.14 1.53
CA ARG A 96 5.66 24.33 1.02
C ARG A 96 4.62 23.82 2.01
N PRO A 97 3.38 24.37 1.99
CA PRO A 97 2.27 23.80 2.72
C PRO A 97 2.03 22.35 2.31
N TRP A 98 1.45 21.58 3.23
CA TRP A 98 1.07 20.20 2.97
C TRP A 98 0.09 20.10 1.80
N PRO A 99 0.27 19.18 0.84
CA PRO A 99 -0.54 19.13 -0.39
C PRO A 99 -1.91 18.45 -0.18
N LEU A 100 -2.49 18.55 1.02
CA LEU A 100 -3.85 18.10 1.32
C LEU A 100 -4.61 19.20 2.03
N GLU A 101 -5.89 19.33 1.68
CA GLU A 101 -6.81 20.20 2.40
C GLU A 101 -7.11 19.60 3.78
N ALA A 102 -7.39 20.46 4.76
CA ALA A 102 -7.76 20.00 6.10
C ALA A 102 -9.03 19.13 6.05
N SER A 103 -9.03 18.00 6.78
CA SER A 103 -10.16 17.07 6.87
C SER A 103 -10.64 16.51 5.53
N SER A 104 -9.75 16.36 4.55
CA SER A 104 -10.09 15.85 3.21
C SER A 104 -9.82 14.35 2.98
N VAL A 105 -9.28 13.66 3.99
CA VAL A 105 -8.84 12.26 3.89
C VAL A 105 -9.32 11.47 5.12
N ASP A 106 -9.70 10.21 4.90
CA ASP A 106 -10.26 9.34 5.94
C ASP A 106 -9.18 8.45 6.58
N LEU A 107 -8.15 8.08 5.81
CA LEU A 107 -7.06 7.22 6.26
C LEU A 107 -5.74 7.60 5.58
N ILE A 108 -4.66 7.60 6.36
CA ILE A 108 -3.29 7.78 5.87
C ILE A 108 -2.47 6.54 6.27
N LEU A 109 -1.72 6.00 5.31
CA LEU A 109 -0.87 4.82 5.44
C LEU A 109 0.60 5.19 5.28
#